data_AF-A0A0F9JHT2-F1
#
_entry.id   AF-A0A0F9JHT2-F1
#
_cell.length_a   1.000
_cell.length_b   1.000
_cell.length_c   1.000
_cell.angle_alpha   90.00
_cell.angle_beta   90.00
_cell.angle_gamma   90.00
#
_symmetry.space_group_name_H-M   'P 1'
#
loop_
_entity.id
_entity.type
_entity.pdbx_description
1 polymer ?
#
loop_
_entity_poly.entity_id
_entity_poly.type
_entity_poly.pdbx_seq_one_letter_code
_entity_poly.pdbx_strand_id
1 'polypeptide(L)'
;ALNWVGTARTQINNSFTAIDLANTAYDLVAARITNGVAHIASGAAEVTDKRTDAGTALDLAPAKIASALTALTNAVALIDTVPVGDNPVGQYLSESVGQIRAATAEVTLANGYLNEHSTAGGYSGLGAREFQAAGAKIAEGQGYISESVARARSANALLTGLQVWAVRKVETTLQSLRRLSKPRQKSYGYSRS
;
A
#
# COMPACT_ATOMS: atom_id res chain seq x y z
N ALA A 1 9.14 -47.98 -1.82
CA ALA A 1 9.93 -47.08 -2.69
C ALA A 1 9.04 -46.14 -3.49
N LEU A 2 8.23 -46.65 -4.43
CA LEU A 2 7.36 -45.84 -5.30
C LEU A 2 6.42 -44.88 -4.54
N ASN A 3 5.77 -45.34 -3.47
CA ASN A 3 4.89 -44.48 -2.66
C ASN A 3 5.65 -43.32 -1.97
N TRP A 4 6.91 -43.50 -1.57
CA TRP A 4 7.68 -42.45 -0.91
C TRP A 4 8.16 -41.38 -1.89
N VAL A 5 8.60 -41.80 -3.08
CA VAL A 5 8.95 -40.88 -4.18
C VAL A 5 7.73 -40.11 -4.64
N GLY A 6 6.58 -40.78 -4.79
CA GLY A 6 5.31 -40.15 -5.15
C GLY A 6 4.91 -39.09 -4.13
N THR A 7 4.86 -39.43 -2.85
CA THR A 7 4.50 -38.46 -1.79
C THR A 7 5.50 -37.30 -1.69
N ALA A 8 6.80 -37.57 -1.80
CA ALA A 8 7.81 -36.50 -1.78
C ALA A 8 7.64 -35.52 -2.95
N ARG A 9 7.37 -36.04 -4.16
CA ARG A 9 7.07 -35.21 -5.33
C ARG A 9 5.82 -34.36 -5.12
N THR A 10 4.76 -34.94 -4.56
CA THR A 10 3.54 -34.18 -4.22
C THR A 10 3.84 -33.05 -3.23
N GLN A 11 4.64 -33.30 -2.18
CA GLN A 11 4.99 -32.25 -1.22
C GLN A 11 5.83 -31.13 -1.86
N ILE A 12 6.76 -31.47 -2.75
CA ILE A 12 7.55 -30.49 -3.51
C ILE A 12 6.63 -29.66 -4.42
N ASN A 13 5.74 -30.29 -5.18
CA ASN A 13 4.80 -29.58 -6.06
C ASN A 13 3.90 -28.63 -5.26
N ASN A 14 3.36 -29.08 -4.13
CA ASN A 14 2.55 -28.23 -3.27
C ASN A 14 3.36 -27.08 -2.63
N SER A 15 4.65 -27.27 -2.38
CA SER A 15 5.57 -26.21 -1.93
C SER A 15 5.77 -25.14 -3.01
N PHE A 16 5.90 -25.55 -4.29
CA PHE A 16 5.92 -24.60 -5.40
C PHE A 16 4.60 -23.84 -5.52
N THR A 17 3.46 -24.52 -5.45
CA THR A 17 2.14 -23.85 -5.45
C THR A 17 2.02 -22.84 -4.31
N ALA A 18 2.49 -23.16 -3.11
CA ALA A 18 2.47 -22.22 -1.99
C ALA A 18 3.38 -21.00 -2.25
N ILE A 19 4.55 -21.19 -2.87
CA ILE A 19 5.42 -20.07 -3.26
C ILE A 19 4.74 -19.18 -4.30
N ASP A 20 4.08 -19.76 -5.30
CA ASP A 20 3.36 -18.99 -6.33
C ASP A 20 2.21 -18.16 -5.73
N LEU A 21 1.49 -18.74 -4.74
CA LEU A 21 0.47 -18.01 -3.99
C LEU A 21 1.08 -16.88 -3.14
N ALA A 22 2.23 -17.10 -2.52
CA ALA A 22 2.95 -16.04 -1.79
C ALA A 22 3.36 -14.89 -2.72
N ASN A 23 3.90 -15.21 -3.90
CA ASN A 23 4.26 -14.20 -4.91
C ASN A 23 3.03 -13.39 -5.35
N THR A 24 1.92 -14.07 -5.63
CA THR A 24 0.65 -13.42 -5.98
C THR A 24 0.18 -12.48 -4.87
N ALA A 25 0.29 -12.89 -3.60
CA ALA A 25 -0.04 -12.03 -2.47
C ALA A 25 0.85 -10.78 -2.40
N TYR A 26 2.15 -10.90 -2.67
CA TYR A 26 3.07 -9.76 -2.72
C TYR A 26 2.83 -8.82 -3.90
N ASP A 27 2.45 -9.34 -5.08
CA ASP A 27 2.07 -8.49 -6.21
C ASP A 27 0.82 -7.65 -5.87
N LEU A 28 -0.13 -8.25 -5.16
CA LEU A 28 -1.30 -7.52 -4.64
C LEU A 28 -0.90 -6.47 -3.60
N VAL A 29 0.09 -6.72 -2.74
CA VAL A 29 0.64 -5.70 -1.82
C VAL A 29 1.19 -4.51 -2.59
N ALA A 30 1.98 -4.75 -3.64
CA ALA A 30 2.55 -3.70 -4.47
C ALA A 30 1.46 -2.85 -5.15
N ALA A 31 0.41 -3.50 -5.67
CA ALA A 31 -0.74 -2.81 -6.25
C ALA A 31 -1.48 -1.95 -5.21
N ARG A 32 -1.72 -2.48 -4.00
CA ARG A 32 -2.37 -1.76 -2.89
C ARG A 32 -1.56 -0.54 -2.45
N ILE A 33 -0.25 -0.69 -2.30
CA ILE A 33 0.63 0.44 -1.96
C ILE A 33 0.58 1.51 -3.05
N THR A 34 0.60 1.10 -4.33
CA THR A 34 0.49 2.03 -5.47
C THR A 34 -0.81 2.83 -5.41
N ASN A 35 -1.95 2.18 -5.15
CA ASN A 35 -3.24 2.85 -4.99
C ASN A 35 -3.25 3.78 -3.77
N GLY A 36 -2.70 3.34 -2.63
CA GLY A 36 -2.61 4.16 -1.43
C GLY A 36 -1.81 5.44 -1.65
N VAL A 37 -0.68 5.35 -2.35
CA VAL A 37 0.15 6.51 -2.76
C VAL A 37 -0.62 7.41 -3.71
N ALA A 38 -1.35 6.85 -4.68
CA ALA A 38 -2.18 7.64 -5.59
C ALA A 38 -3.24 8.46 -4.85
N HIS A 39 -3.93 7.87 -3.86
CA HIS A 39 -4.89 8.60 -3.04
C HIS A 39 -4.24 9.74 -2.24
N ILE A 40 -3.07 9.50 -1.63
CA ILE A 40 -2.34 10.55 -0.91
C ILE A 40 -1.93 11.69 -1.86
N ALA A 41 -1.45 11.34 -3.06
CA ALA A 41 -1.08 12.33 -4.07
C ALA A 41 -2.29 13.19 -4.51
N SER A 42 -3.45 12.57 -4.72
CA SER A 42 -4.69 13.29 -5.02
C SER A 42 -5.11 14.22 -3.90
N GLY A 43 -5.06 13.76 -2.63
CA GLY A 43 -5.35 14.62 -1.49
C GLY A 43 -4.37 15.80 -1.36
N ALA A 44 -3.08 15.58 -1.63
CA ALA A 44 -2.08 16.64 -1.61
C ALA A 44 -2.25 17.68 -2.74
N ALA A 45 -2.66 17.23 -3.93
CA ALA A 45 -2.99 18.11 -5.05
C ALA A 45 -4.17 19.01 -4.70
N GLU A 46 -5.26 18.45 -4.15
CA GLU A 46 -6.43 19.24 -3.78
C GLU A 46 -6.13 20.28 -2.70
N VAL A 47 -5.32 19.94 -1.68
CA VAL A 47 -4.85 20.92 -0.69
C VAL A 47 -4.06 22.06 -1.34
N THR A 48 -3.24 21.73 -2.35
CA THR A 48 -2.45 22.73 -3.08
C THR A 48 -3.34 23.66 -3.90
N ASP A 49 -4.35 23.13 -4.57
CA ASP A 49 -5.31 23.89 -5.35
C ASP A 49 -6.11 24.85 -4.44
N LYS A 50 -6.69 24.33 -3.35
CA LYS A 50 -7.45 25.15 -2.38
C LYS A 50 -6.59 26.24 -1.73
N ARG A 51 -5.31 25.96 -1.44
CA ARG A 51 -4.36 26.98 -0.96
C ARG A 51 -4.11 28.06 -2.01
N THR A 52 -4.04 27.69 -3.28
CA THR A 52 -3.85 28.62 -4.40
C THR A 52 -5.07 29.52 -4.59
N ASP A 53 -6.28 28.95 -4.51
CA ASP A 53 -7.53 29.70 -4.55
C ASP A 53 -7.66 30.66 -3.37
N ALA A 54 -7.31 30.22 -2.15
CA ALA A 54 -7.28 31.06 -0.96
C ALA A 54 -6.30 32.22 -1.10
N GLY A 55 -5.09 31.95 -1.64
CA GLY A 55 -4.10 32.99 -1.93
C GLY A 55 -4.63 34.02 -2.91
N THR A 56 -5.25 33.58 -4.01
CA THR A 56 -5.86 34.47 -5.02
C THR A 56 -6.94 35.37 -4.41
N ALA A 57 -7.82 34.83 -3.57
CA ALA A 57 -8.84 35.63 -2.87
C ALA A 57 -8.20 36.63 -1.88
N LEU A 58 -7.16 36.21 -1.13
CA LEU A 58 -6.42 37.09 -0.23
C LEU A 58 -5.62 38.17 -0.95
N ASP A 59 -5.17 37.96 -2.19
CA ASP A 59 -4.48 38.97 -3.00
C ASP A 59 -5.46 40.04 -3.52
N LEU A 60 -6.72 39.67 -3.76
CA LEU A 60 -7.77 40.61 -4.20
C LEU A 60 -8.24 41.54 -3.07
N ALA A 61 -8.28 41.07 -1.81
CA ALA A 61 -8.76 41.87 -0.68
C ALA A 61 -7.96 43.18 -0.47
N PRO A 62 -6.60 43.20 -0.47
CA PRO A 62 -5.80 44.43 -0.42
C PRO A 62 -6.12 45.42 -1.54
N ALA A 63 -6.34 44.93 -2.77
CA ALA A 63 -6.69 45.79 -3.89
C ALA A 63 -8.03 46.50 -3.65
N LYS A 64 -9.03 45.77 -3.11
CA LYS A 64 -10.33 46.34 -2.74
C LYS A 64 -10.20 47.36 -1.60
N ILE A 65 -9.39 47.06 -0.58
CA ILE A 65 -9.11 47.98 0.54
C ILE A 65 -8.44 49.26 0.02
N ALA A 66 -7.48 49.15 -0.91
CA ALA A 66 -6.82 50.30 -1.52
C ALA A 66 -7.79 51.17 -2.33
N SER A 67 -8.70 50.56 -3.09
CA SER A 67 -9.78 51.30 -3.78
C SER A 67 -10.72 51.98 -2.78
N ALA A 68 -11.08 51.31 -1.68
CA ALA A 68 -11.93 51.89 -0.63
C ALA A 68 -11.27 53.11 0.04
N LEU A 69 -9.95 53.03 0.27
CA LEU A 69 -9.15 54.13 0.82
C LEU A 69 -9.10 55.31 -0.16
N THR A 70 -8.90 55.03 -1.45
CA THR A 70 -8.91 56.06 -2.51
C THR A 70 -10.26 56.80 -2.54
N ALA A 71 -11.37 56.06 -2.47
CA ALA A 71 -12.70 56.67 -2.41
C ALA A 71 -12.88 57.53 -1.15
N LEU A 72 -12.41 57.08 0.03
CA LEU A 72 -12.43 57.90 1.25
C LEU A 72 -11.60 59.17 1.11
N THR A 73 -10.40 59.09 0.52
CA THR A 73 -9.56 60.27 0.25
C THR A 73 -10.29 61.27 -0.64
N ASN A 74 -10.95 60.81 -1.69
CA ASN A 74 -11.75 61.66 -2.57
C ASN A 74 -12.95 62.28 -1.83
N ALA A 75 -13.63 61.52 -0.96
CA ALA A 75 -14.73 62.04 -0.14
C ALA A 75 -14.25 63.15 0.82
N VAL A 76 -13.13 62.94 1.50
CA VAL A 76 -12.53 63.91 2.44
C VAL A 76 -12.16 65.21 1.72
N ALA A 77 -11.62 65.14 0.51
CA ALA A 77 -11.27 66.32 -0.28
C ALA A 77 -12.47 67.21 -0.64
N LEU A 78 -13.69 66.69 -0.55
CA LEU A 78 -14.92 67.38 -0.93
C LEU A 78 -15.80 67.76 0.26
N ILE A 79 -15.43 67.40 1.50
CA ILE A 79 -16.29 67.52 2.68
C ILE A 79 -16.62 68.98 3.04
N ASP A 80 -15.70 69.90 2.73
CA ASP A 80 -15.84 71.35 2.97
C ASP A 80 -16.27 72.12 1.70
N THR A 81 -16.66 71.40 0.64
CA THR A 81 -17.15 72.00 -0.60
C THR A 81 -18.68 71.91 -0.64
N VAL A 82 -19.35 72.92 -1.21
CA VAL A 82 -20.78 72.86 -1.52
C VAL A 82 -20.92 72.47 -2.98
N PRO A 83 -21.20 71.20 -3.31
CA PRO A 83 -21.29 70.76 -4.69
C PRO A 83 -22.62 71.26 -5.28
N VAL A 84 -22.59 71.84 -6.46
CA VAL A 84 -23.81 72.27 -7.16
C VAL A 84 -24.36 71.09 -7.97
N GLY A 85 -25.51 70.55 -7.55
CA GLY A 85 -26.30 69.61 -8.35
C GLY A 85 -26.10 68.12 -8.08
N ASP A 86 -25.10 67.71 -7.27
CA ASP A 86 -24.84 66.30 -6.99
C ASP A 86 -24.33 66.05 -5.54
N ASN A 87 -24.32 64.79 -5.08
CA ASN A 87 -23.76 64.40 -3.76
C ASN A 87 -22.51 63.50 -3.90
N PRO A 88 -21.37 64.04 -4.37
CA PRO A 88 -20.16 63.26 -4.63
C PRO A 88 -19.55 62.65 -3.36
N VAL A 89 -19.66 63.33 -2.21
CA VAL A 89 -19.22 62.78 -0.91
C VAL A 89 -19.99 61.50 -0.59
N GLY A 90 -21.33 61.52 -0.72
CA GLY A 90 -22.16 60.34 -0.52
C GLY A 90 -21.85 59.21 -1.50
N GLN A 91 -21.57 59.53 -2.78
CA GLN A 91 -21.18 58.54 -3.79
C GLN A 91 -19.87 57.84 -3.41
N TYR A 92 -18.82 58.59 -3.07
CA TYR A 92 -17.54 58.02 -2.66
C TYR A 92 -17.60 57.23 -1.35
N LEU A 93 -18.42 57.67 -0.38
CA LEU A 93 -18.67 56.89 0.84
C LEU A 93 -19.36 55.56 0.52
N SER A 94 -20.37 55.59 -0.35
CA SER A 94 -21.06 54.37 -0.80
C SER A 94 -20.11 53.42 -1.53
N GLU A 95 -19.27 53.96 -2.43
CA GLU A 95 -18.23 53.19 -3.12
C GLU A 95 -17.26 52.54 -2.14
N SER A 96 -16.72 53.30 -1.19
CA SER A 96 -15.80 52.80 -0.16
C SER A 96 -16.41 51.64 0.65
N VAL A 97 -17.66 51.82 1.12
CA VAL A 97 -18.39 50.76 1.83
C VAL A 97 -18.60 49.53 0.94
N GLY A 98 -18.90 49.74 -0.34
CA GLY A 98 -19.00 48.66 -1.34
C GLY A 98 -17.70 47.86 -1.47
N GLN A 99 -16.56 48.55 -1.57
CA GLN A 99 -15.25 47.91 -1.66
C GLN A 99 -14.85 47.16 -0.38
N ILE A 100 -15.14 47.71 0.80
CA ILE A 100 -14.89 47.03 2.09
C ILE A 100 -15.74 45.75 2.22
N ARG A 101 -17.00 45.79 1.79
CA ARG A 101 -17.86 44.60 1.76
C ARG A 101 -17.32 43.55 0.80
N ALA A 102 -16.87 43.95 -0.38
CA ALA A 102 -16.22 43.05 -1.33
C ALA A 102 -14.94 42.43 -0.74
N ALA A 103 -14.08 43.21 -0.10
CA ALA A 103 -12.86 42.71 0.56
C ALA A 103 -13.19 41.67 1.66
N THR A 104 -14.23 41.94 2.47
CA THR A 104 -14.71 41.00 3.49
C THR A 104 -15.21 39.69 2.87
N ALA A 105 -15.88 39.76 1.72
CA ALA A 105 -16.33 38.58 0.99
C ALA A 105 -15.15 37.74 0.51
N GLU A 106 -14.10 38.35 -0.05
CA GLU A 106 -12.88 37.63 -0.48
C GLU A 106 -12.18 36.93 0.70
N VAL A 107 -12.07 37.60 1.84
CA VAL A 107 -11.50 36.99 3.06
C VAL A 107 -12.36 35.81 3.55
N THR A 108 -13.68 35.92 3.44
CA THR A 108 -14.60 34.85 3.78
C THR A 108 -14.44 33.66 2.83
N LEU A 109 -14.29 33.90 1.53
CA LEU A 109 -14.00 32.86 0.53
C LEU A 109 -12.68 32.17 0.80
N ALA A 110 -11.61 32.93 1.06
CA ALA A 110 -10.30 32.39 1.43
C ALA A 110 -10.39 31.50 2.67
N ASN A 111 -11.10 31.96 3.71
CA ASN A 111 -11.36 31.14 4.90
C ASN A 111 -12.18 29.89 4.58
N GLY A 112 -13.13 29.97 3.63
CA GLY A 112 -13.86 28.81 3.13
C GLY A 112 -12.93 27.76 2.55
N TYR A 113 -12.06 28.15 1.62
CA TYR A 113 -11.09 27.25 0.99
C TYR A 113 -10.10 26.64 2.01
N LEU A 114 -9.67 27.41 3.01
CA LEU A 114 -8.76 26.93 4.05
C LEU A 114 -9.44 26.03 5.09
N ASN A 115 -10.74 26.20 5.34
CA ASN A 115 -11.48 25.37 6.30
C ASN A 115 -12.02 24.07 5.71
N GLU A 116 -12.18 24.00 4.38
CA GLU A 116 -12.69 22.83 3.67
C GLU A 116 -11.61 21.73 3.54
N HIS A 117 -11.09 21.28 4.68
CA HIS A 117 -10.12 20.19 4.82
C HIS A 117 -10.75 18.78 4.75
N SER A 118 -12.04 18.68 4.43
CA SER A 118 -12.81 17.43 4.53
C SER A 118 -12.43 16.40 3.46
N THR A 119 -12.01 16.83 2.28
CA THR A 119 -11.67 15.96 1.15
C THR A 119 -10.27 15.36 1.27
N ALA A 120 -9.29 16.13 1.76
CA ALA A 120 -7.95 15.61 2.11
C ALA A 120 -8.02 14.51 3.19
N GLY A 121 -8.93 14.65 4.16
CA GLY A 121 -9.25 13.62 5.14
C GLY A 121 -9.84 12.35 4.48
N GLY A 122 -10.70 12.52 3.49
CA GLY A 122 -11.25 11.42 2.68
C GLY A 122 -10.18 10.61 1.96
N TYR A 123 -9.28 11.29 1.25
CA TYR A 123 -8.16 10.65 0.54
C TYR A 123 -7.17 9.96 1.49
N SER A 124 -6.87 10.57 2.64
CA SER A 124 -6.04 9.94 3.68
C SER A 124 -6.69 8.68 4.24
N GLY A 125 -8.02 8.70 4.42
CA GLY A 125 -8.79 7.53 4.83
C GLY A 125 -8.78 6.41 3.79
N LEU A 126 -8.87 6.73 2.50
CA LEU A 126 -8.74 5.75 1.41
C LEU A 126 -7.33 5.14 1.39
N GLY A 127 -6.28 5.98 1.48
CA GLY A 127 -4.90 5.50 1.57
C GLY A 127 -4.65 4.57 2.77
N ALA A 128 -5.18 4.93 3.94
CA ALA A 128 -5.08 4.09 5.14
C ALA A 128 -5.74 2.72 4.96
N ARG A 129 -6.91 2.66 4.29
CA ARG A 129 -7.59 1.39 3.97
C ARG A 129 -6.77 0.52 3.02
N GLU A 130 -6.14 1.13 2.01
CA GLU A 130 -5.25 0.40 1.09
C GLU A 130 -4.04 -0.18 1.84
N PHE A 131 -3.44 0.56 2.78
CA PHE A 131 -2.34 0.03 3.61
C PHE A 131 -2.78 -1.06 4.58
N GLN A 132 -3.97 -0.96 5.17
CA GLN A 132 -4.54 -2.03 5.99
C GLN A 132 -4.78 -3.31 5.16
N ALA A 133 -5.33 -3.16 3.95
CA ALA A 133 -5.53 -4.27 3.03
C ALA A 133 -4.18 -4.89 2.58
N ALA A 134 -3.17 -4.08 2.33
CA ALA A 134 -1.81 -4.55 2.06
C ALA A 134 -1.25 -5.36 3.24
N GLY A 135 -1.44 -4.90 4.48
CA GLY A 135 -1.04 -5.63 5.69
C GLY A 135 -1.66 -7.02 5.78
N ALA A 136 -2.95 -7.17 5.45
CA ALA A 136 -3.61 -8.46 5.39
C ALA A 136 -2.99 -9.40 4.35
N LYS A 137 -2.61 -8.88 3.16
CA LYS A 137 -1.94 -9.67 2.12
C LYS A 137 -0.52 -10.07 2.47
N ILE A 138 0.21 -9.25 3.22
CA ILE A 138 1.51 -9.65 3.79
C ILE A 138 1.34 -10.84 4.72
N ALA A 139 0.33 -10.82 5.60
CA ALA A 139 0.06 -11.93 6.52
C ALA A 139 -0.31 -13.22 5.78
N GLU A 140 -1.13 -13.13 4.71
CA GLU A 140 -1.43 -14.28 3.84
C GLU A 140 -0.17 -14.85 3.18
N GLY A 141 0.66 -13.99 2.58
CA GLY A 141 1.93 -14.39 1.95
C GLY A 141 2.89 -15.08 2.91
N GLN A 142 3.01 -14.57 4.15
CA GLN A 142 3.81 -15.21 5.20
C GLN A 142 3.27 -16.60 5.60
N GLY A 143 1.94 -16.76 5.59
CA GLY A 143 1.29 -18.06 5.79
C GLY A 143 1.71 -19.07 4.72
N TYR A 144 1.64 -18.69 3.45
CA TYR A 144 2.04 -19.54 2.32
C TYR A 144 3.54 -19.90 2.34
N ILE A 145 4.41 -18.96 2.71
CA ILE A 145 5.85 -19.26 2.89
C ILE A 145 6.06 -20.28 4.00
N SER A 146 5.39 -20.11 5.14
CA SER A 146 5.48 -21.04 6.27
C SER A 146 5.01 -22.45 5.87
N GLU A 147 3.93 -22.52 5.11
CA GLU A 147 3.44 -23.78 4.53
C GLU A 147 4.46 -24.41 3.58
N SER A 148 5.04 -23.62 2.68
CA SER A 148 6.07 -24.09 1.74
C SER A 148 7.27 -24.69 2.47
N VAL A 149 7.76 -24.03 3.52
CA VAL A 149 8.86 -24.54 4.35
C VAL A 149 8.47 -25.85 5.03
N ALA A 150 7.26 -25.97 5.58
CA ALA A 150 6.78 -27.19 6.21
C ALA A 150 6.72 -28.36 5.20
N ARG A 151 6.24 -28.10 3.97
CA ARG A 151 6.16 -29.08 2.89
C ARG A 151 7.54 -29.52 2.42
N ALA A 152 8.49 -28.58 2.26
CA ALA A 152 9.86 -28.90 1.90
C ALA A 152 10.56 -29.78 2.96
N ARG A 153 10.35 -29.49 4.25
CA ARG A 153 10.83 -30.34 5.36
C ARG A 153 10.25 -31.75 5.31
N SER A 154 8.94 -31.86 5.06
CA SER A 154 8.26 -33.16 4.91
C SER A 154 8.82 -33.97 3.73
N ALA A 155 9.01 -33.33 2.57
CA ALA A 155 9.62 -33.96 1.40
C ALA A 155 11.05 -34.46 1.71
N ASN A 156 11.86 -33.65 2.39
CA ASN A 156 13.22 -34.02 2.78
C ASN A 156 13.25 -35.24 3.71
N ALA A 157 12.35 -35.28 4.70
CA ALA A 157 12.23 -36.43 5.61
C ALA A 157 11.86 -37.73 4.85
N LEU A 158 10.95 -37.65 3.88
CA LEU A 158 10.57 -38.80 3.04
C LEU A 158 11.74 -39.30 2.18
N LEU A 159 12.51 -38.39 1.58
CA LEU A 159 13.69 -38.73 0.78
C LEU A 159 14.80 -39.37 1.63
N THR A 160 15.03 -38.83 2.84
CA THR A 160 15.98 -39.40 3.80
C THR A 160 15.57 -40.83 4.19
N GLY A 161 14.29 -41.03 4.50
CA GLY A 161 13.74 -42.37 4.77
C GLY A 161 13.98 -43.33 3.61
N LEU A 162 13.73 -42.88 2.36
CA LEU A 162 13.96 -43.67 1.16
C LEU A 162 15.41 -44.11 0.97
N GLN A 163 16.36 -43.20 1.20
CA GLN A 163 17.78 -43.53 1.13
C GLN A 163 18.15 -44.60 2.14
N VAL A 164 17.72 -44.47 3.40
CA VAL A 164 17.97 -45.46 4.45
C VAL A 164 17.39 -46.82 4.09
N TRP A 165 16.15 -46.87 3.60
CA TRP A 165 15.52 -48.12 3.15
C TRP A 165 16.28 -48.76 1.99
N ALA A 166 16.71 -47.97 1.01
CA ALA A 166 17.44 -48.45 -0.16
C ALA A 166 18.78 -49.06 0.24
N VAL A 167 19.54 -48.37 1.10
CA VAL A 167 20.82 -48.86 1.65
C VAL A 167 20.61 -50.21 2.35
N ARG A 168 19.66 -50.31 3.28
CA ARG A 168 19.36 -51.56 4.00
C ARG A 168 18.98 -52.71 3.05
N LYS A 169 18.22 -52.42 1.98
CA LYS A 169 17.84 -53.43 0.99
C LYS A 169 19.03 -53.94 0.18
N VAL A 170 19.94 -53.05 -0.23
CA VAL A 170 21.17 -53.43 -0.91
C VAL A 170 22.03 -54.29 -0.01
N GLU A 171 22.26 -53.87 1.25
CA GLU A 171 23.03 -54.64 2.22
C GLU A 171 22.46 -56.04 2.45
N THR A 172 21.14 -56.14 2.66
CA THR A 172 20.46 -57.44 2.89
C THR A 172 20.59 -58.36 1.66
N THR A 173 20.45 -57.79 0.47
CA THR A 173 20.61 -58.54 -0.80
C THR A 173 22.04 -59.04 -0.96
N LEU A 174 23.03 -58.18 -0.71
CA LEU A 174 24.45 -58.55 -0.75
C LEU A 174 24.79 -59.66 0.25
N GLN A 175 24.27 -59.58 1.48
CA GLN A 175 24.44 -60.63 2.48
C GLN A 175 23.85 -61.97 2.02
N SER A 176 22.67 -61.93 1.38
CA SER A 176 22.00 -63.11 0.85
C SER A 176 22.80 -63.75 -0.30
N LEU A 177 23.29 -62.94 -1.24
CA LEU A 177 24.15 -63.41 -2.33
C LEU A 177 25.46 -64.03 -1.81
N ARG A 178 26.10 -63.41 -0.81
CA ARG A 178 27.30 -63.96 -0.16
C ARG A 178 27.03 -65.32 0.47
N ARG A 179 25.86 -65.52 1.10
CA ARG A 179 25.47 -66.82 1.67
C ARG A 179 25.26 -67.89 0.60
N LEU A 180 24.68 -67.53 -0.55
CA LEU A 180 24.50 -68.45 -1.68
C LEU A 180 25.84 -68.81 -2.36
N SER A 181 26.80 -67.89 -2.38
CA SER A 181 28.12 -68.12 -3.00
C SER A 181 29.06 -69.02 -2.19
N LYS A 182 28.80 -69.26 -0.90
CA LYS A 182 29.57 -70.23 -0.12
C LYS A 182 29.11 -71.65 -0.50
N PRO A 183 29.97 -72.53 -1.04
CA PRO A 183 29.56 -73.88 -1.39
C PRO A 183 29.02 -74.59 -0.16
N ARG A 184 27.80 -75.13 -0.25
CA ARG A 184 27.27 -76.03 0.78
C ARG A 184 28.14 -77.29 0.75
N GLN A 185 29.20 -77.34 1.55
CA GLN A 185 29.91 -78.58 1.82
C GLN A 185 28.93 -79.54 2.48
N LYS A 186 28.31 -80.41 1.69
CA LYS A 186 27.66 -81.61 2.22
C LYS A 186 28.78 -82.47 2.78
N SER A 187 28.93 -82.47 4.11
CA SER A 187 29.76 -83.45 4.79
C SER A 187 29.09 -84.82 4.60
N TYR A 188 29.56 -85.57 3.61
CA TYR A 188 29.26 -87.00 3.52
C TYR A 188 30.14 -87.68 4.55
N GLY A 189 29.58 -87.89 5.75
CA GLY A 189 30.21 -88.71 6.78
C GLY A 189 30.26 -90.16 6.30
N TYR A 190 31.34 -90.55 5.63
CA TYR A 190 31.66 -91.96 5.44
C TYR A 190 32.21 -92.50 6.76
N SER A 191 31.34 -93.13 7.54
CA SER A 191 31.76 -94.04 8.61
C SER A 191 32.41 -95.25 7.94
N ARG A 192 33.73 -95.41 8.10
CA ARG A 192 34.41 -96.68 7.80
C ARG A 192 34.25 -97.59 9.01
N SER A 193 33.63 -98.74 8.79
CA SER A 193 33.56 -99.90 9.69
C SER A 193 34.96 -100.43 9.99
#